data_AF-A0A843DT03-F1
#
_entry.id   AF-A0A843DT03-F1
#
_cell.length_a   1.000
_cell.length_b   1.000
_cell.length_c   1.000
_cell.angle_alpha   90.00
_cell.angle_beta   90.00
_cell.angle_gamma   90.00
#
_symmetry.space_group_name_H-M   'P 1'
#
loop_
_entity.id
_entity.type
_entity.pdbx_description
1 polymer ?
#
loop_
_entity_poly.entity_id
_entity_poly.type
_entity_poly.pdbx_seq_one_letter_code
_entity_poly.pdbx_strand_id
1 'polypeptide(L)'
;NSMISNNIIMNYSKPAEALLIRENVGVAYNSDVMLVKQSLRDAVASAAEKSSALSAEIETEVDFMEFGDSALIFELTFGAASTRVRRDAADAVNTEVIRIFRERGIEIPFPQRVLTIQK
;
A
#
# COMPACT_ATOMS: atom_id res chain seq x y z
N ASN A 1 -3.32 14.32 -44.18
CA ASN A 1 -4.00 13.02 -44.37
C ASN A 1 -2.91 11.97 -44.53
N SER A 2 -2.32 11.51 -43.43
CA SER A 2 -2.80 10.47 -42.49
C SER A 2 -1.79 9.32 -42.60
N MET A 3 -0.72 9.46 -41.82
CA MET A 3 0.28 8.42 -41.60
C MET A 3 -0.39 7.16 -41.05
N ILE A 4 0.02 6.05 -41.63
CA ILE A 4 -0.55 4.72 -41.48
C ILE A 4 0.01 4.07 -40.20
N SER A 5 -0.92 3.61 -39.38
CA SER A 5 -0.86 2.42 -38.50
C SER A 5 0.43 2.14 -37.74
N ASN A 6 0.58 2.77 -36.57
CA ASN A 6 1.32 2.13 -35.48
C ASN A 6 0.35 1.17 -34.79
N ASN A 7 0.40 -0.09 -35.20
CA ASN A 7 -0.35 -1.17 -34.57
C ASN A 7 0.24 -1.36 -33.16
N ILE A 8 -0.32 -0.66 -32.17
CA ILE A 8 -0.03 -0.94 -30.76
C ILE A 8 -0.53 -2.37 -30.57
N ILE A 9 0.40 -3.33 -30.48
CA ILE A 9 0.10 -4.68 -30.06
C ILE A 9 -0.24 -4.56 -28.57
N MET A 10 -1.47 -4.14 -28.28
CA MET A 10 -2.05 -4.32 -26.96
C MET A 10 -2.23 -5.81 -26.79
N ASN A 11 -1.57 -6.35 -25.77
CA ASN A 11 -1.56 -7.77 -25.47
C ASN A 11 -2.94 -8.17 -24.95
N TYR A 12 -3.89 -8.44 -25.85
CA TYR A 12 -5.29 -8.75 -25.56
C TYR A 12 -5.54 -10.22 -25.17
N SER A 13 -4.53 -10.94 -24.68
CA SER A 13 -4.64 -12.40 -24.47
C SER A 13 -3.89 -12.91 -23.23
N LYS A 14 -3.92 -12.18 -22.11
CA LYS A 14 -3.54 -12.75 -20.80
C LYS A 14 -4.77 -13.01 -19.93
N PRO A 15 -4.85 -14.14 -19.21
CA PRO A 15 -5.85 -14.36 -18.17
C PRO A 15 -5.73 -13.20 -17.16
N ALA A 16 -6.87 -12.68 -16.67
CA ALA A 16 -6.99 -11.46 -15.87
C ALA A 16 -5.69 -11.16 -15.09
N GLU A 17 -4.88 -10.26 -15.65
CA GLU A 17 -3.51 -10.02 -15.18
C GLU A 17 -3.63 -9.50 -13.74
N ALA A 18 -3.14 -10.31 -12.78
CA ALA A 18 -3.12 -9.92 -11.38
C ALA A 18 -2.45 -8.54 -11.28
N LEU A 19 -3.13 -7.60 -10.64
CA LEU A 19 -2.74 -6.20 -10.69
C LEU A 19 -1.98 -5.83 -9.44
N LEU A 20 -0.77 -5.29 -9.62
CA LEU A 20 -0.01 -4.68 -8.54
C LEU A 20 -0.70 -3.39 -8.08
N ILE A 21 -0.99 -3.32 -6.78
CA ILE A 21 -1.47 -2.14 -6.06
C ILE A 21 -0.30 -1.60 -5.25
N ARG A 22 -0.14 -0.28 -5.24
CA ARG A 22 0.81 0.45 -4.41
C ARG A 22 0.05 1.45 -3.56
N GLU A 23 0.24 1.39 -2.25
CA GLU A 23 -0.37 2.30 -1.28
C GLU A 23 0.72 2.91 -0.40
N ASN A 24 0.63 4.21 -0.14
CA ASN A 24 1.57 4.89 0.75
C ASN A 24 1.00 4.95 2.17
N VAL A 25 1.80 4.52 3.14
CA VAL A 25 1.45 4.52 4.56
C VAL A 25 2.43 5.39 5.33
N GLY A 26 1.89 6.41 6.01
CA GLY A 26 2.66 7.29 6.90
C GLY A 26 2.56 6.84 8.36
N VAL A 27 3.69 6.77 9.05
CA VAL A 27 3.76 6.46 10.49
C VAL A 27 4.59 7.50 11.23
N ALA A 28 4.40 7.60 12.55
CA ALA A 28 5.11 8.59 13.36
C ALA A 28 6.62 8.31 13.42
N TYR A 29 7.43 9.36 13.52
CA TYR A 29 8.91 9.28 13.52
C TYR A 29 9.52 8.47 14.66
N ASN A 30 8.78 8.27 15.75
CA ASN A 30 9.18 7.46 16.89
C ASN A 30 8.86 5.96 16.71
N SER A 31 8.25 5.56 15.59
CA SER A 31 7.90 4.16 15.32
C SER A 31 9.14 3.33 14.98
N ASP A 32 9.16 2.07 15.43
CA ASP A 32 10.18 1.10 15.01
C ASP A 32 9.94 0.69 13.54
N VAL A 33 10.86 1.06 12.66
CA VAL A 33 10.80 0.79 11.20
C VAL A 33 10.63 -0.70 10.90
N MET A 34 11.32 -1.58 11.63
CA MET A 34 11.24 -3.03 11.40
C MET A 34 9.88 -3.57 11.82
N LEU A 35 9.35 -3.08 12.95
CA LEU A 35 8.01 -3.44 13.41
C LEU A 35 6.93 -2.95 12.43
N VAL A 36 7.07 -1.74 11.89
CA VAL A 36 6.15 -1.19 10.88
C VAL A 36 6.14 -2.07 9.63
N LYS A 37 7.32 -2.40 9.08
CA LYS A 37 7.43 -3.27 7.91
C LYS A 37 6.78 -4.63 8.14
N GLN A 38 7.01 -5.22 9.31
CA GLN A 38 6.38 -6.50 9.65
C GLN A 38 4.86 -6.39 9.77
N SER A 39 4.38 -5.31 10.38
CA SER A 39 2.95 -5.05 10.57
C SER A 39 2.20 -4.84 9.27
N LEU A 40 2.82 -4.19 8.29
CA LEU A 40 2.25 -4.02 6.95
C LEU A 40 2.17 -5.36 6.20
N ARG A 41 3.20 -6.21 6.29
CA ARG A 41 3.14 -7.57 5.72
C ARG A 41 2.07 -8.43 6.38
N ASP A 42 1.98 -8.40 7.69
CA ASP A 42 0.97 -9.15 8.44
C ASP A 42 -0.46 -8.67 8.12
N ALA A 43 -0.63 -7.37 7.84
CA ALA A 43 -1.93 -6.82 7.42
C ALA A 43 -2.36 -7.37 6.06
N VAL A 44 -1.44 -7.40 5.09
CA VAL A 44 -1.75 -7.99 3.77
C VAL A 44 -2.03 -9.48 3.89
N ALA A 45 -1.25 -10.22 4.67
CA ALA A 45 -1.49 -11.64 4.91
C ALA A 45 -2.88 -11.88 5.56
N SER A 46 -3.22 -11.12 6.60
CA SER A 46 -4.54 -11.23 7.25
C SER A 46 -5.69 -10.84 6.31
N ALA A 47 -5.49 -9.84 5.46
CA ALA A 47 -6.49 -9.44 4.46
C ALA A 47 -6.69 -10.54 3.41
N ALA A 48 -5.62 -11.21 2.97
CA ALA A 48 -5.68 -12.31 2.01
C ALA A 48 -6.43 -13.54 2.56
N GLU A 49 -6.33 -13.81 3.86
CA GLU A 49 -7.11 -14.88 4.52
C GLU A 49 -8.62 -14.57 4.57
N LYS A 50 -8.98 -13.30 4.65
CA LYS A 50 -10.37 -12.84 4.84
C LYS A 50 -11.07 -12.45 3.53
N SER A 51 -10.31 -12.14 2.48
CA SER A 51 -10.82 -11.61 1.21
C SER A 51 -10.19 -12.30 0.01
N SER A 52 -11.04 -12.80 -0.90
CA SER A 52 -10.61 -13.35 -2.19
C SER A 52 -10.23 -12.26 -3.21
N ALA A 53 -10.27 -10.98 -2.82
CA ALA A 53 -9.88 -9.87 -3.69
C ALA A 53 -8.35 -9.76 -3.87
N LEU A 54 -7.57 -10.34 -2.96
CA LEU A 54 -6.11 -10.33 -3.02
C LEU A 54 -5.58 -11.51 -3.85
N SER A 55 -4.47 -11.28 -4.55
CA SER A 55 -3.75 -12.34 -5.25
C SER A 55 -2.62 -12.88 -4.38
N ALA A 56 -2.65 -14.19 -4.11
CA ALA A 56 -1.58 -14.88 -3.38
C ALA A 56 -0.33 -15.14 -4.24
N GLU A 57 -0.42 -14.98 -5.57
CA GLU A 57 0.71 -15.19 -6.48
C GLU A 57 1.70 -14.02 -6.48
N ILE A 58 1.26 -12.84 -6.04
CA ILE A 58 2.06 -11.63 -6.01
C ILE A 58 2.67 -11.47 -4.63
N GLU A 59 3.99 -11.35 -4.58
CA GLU A 59 4.71 -11.09 -3.35
C GLU A 59 4.40 -9.70 -2.80
N THR A 60 4.27 -9.60 -1.48
CA THR A 60 4.04 -8.33 -0.79
C THR A 60 5.38 -7.69 -0.45
N GLU A 61 5.60 -6.47 -0.95
CA GLU A 61 6.82 -5.71 -0.70
C GLU A 61 6.51 -4.49 0.17
N VAL A 62 7.46 -4.14 1.05
CA VAL A 62 7.36 -2.99 1.95
C VAL A 62 8.65 -2.21 1.98
N ASP A 63 8.62 -1.04 1.33
CA ASP A 63 9.77 -0.17 1.18
C ASP A 63 9.64 1.08 2.03
N PHE A 64 10.78 1.51 2.57
CA PHE A 64 10.87 2.82 3.23
C PHE A 64 11.23 3.82 2.14
N MET A 65 10.34 4.77 1.88
CA MET A 65 10.47 5.68 0.74
C MET A 65 11.22 6.94 1.13
N GLU A 66 10.71 7.64 2.15
CA GLU A 66 11.24 8.95 2.51
C GLU A 66 10.89 9.36 3.94
N PHE A 67 11.63 10.37 4.41
CA PHE A 67 11.33 11.14 5.62
C PHE A 67 10.42 12.31 5.22
N GLY A 68 9.10 12.14 5.35
CA GLY A 68 8.12 13.19 5.02
C GLY A 68 7.99 14.24 6.12
N ASP A 69 7.31 15.35 5.82
CA ASP A 69 7.21 16.52 6.71
C ASP A 69 6.68 16.22 8.13
N SER A 70 5.84 15.19 8.28
CA SER A 70 5.26 14.79 9.57
C SER A 70 5.19 13.28 9.77
N ALA A 71 5.75 12.48 8.87
CA ALA A 71 5.68 11.02 8.91
C ALA A 71 6.87 10.36 8.24
N LEU A 72 7.20 9.14 8.68
CA LEU A 72 7.99 8.19 7.90
C LEU A 72 7.08 7.55 6.85
N ILE A 73 7.46 7.63 5.58
CA ILE A 73 6.63 7.17 4.46
C ILE A 73 7.10 5.79 4.00
N PHE A 74 6.16 4.84 3.98
CA PHE A 74 6.37 3.50 3.46
C PHE A 74 5.50 3.27 2.23
N GLU A 75 6.03 2.60 1.22
CA GLU A 75 5.25 2.07 0.10
C GLU A 75 4.94 0.59 0.39
N LEU A 76 3.65 0.26 0.36
CA LEU A 76 3.15 -1.09 0.47
C LEU A 76 2.68 -1.55 -0.91
N THR A 77 3.35 -2.56 -1.46
CA THR A 77 3.00 -3.17 -2.75
C THR A 77 2.41 -4.56 -2.54
N PHE A 78 1.23 -4.82 -3.11
CA PHE A 78 0.54 -6.12 -3.03
C PHE A 78 -0.33 -6.38 -4.27
N GLY A 79 -0.74 -7.63 -4.46
CA GLY A 79 -1.54 -8.04 -5.62
C GLY A 79 -3.04 -8.07 -5.38
N ALA A 80 -3.80 -7.62 -6.38
CA ALA A 80 -5.23 -7.91 -6.50
C ALA A 80 -5.50 -9.03 -7.51
N ALA A 81 -6.50 -9.87 -7.22
CA ALA A 81 -6.91 -10.99 -8.05
C ALA A 81 -7.43 -10.56 -9.43
N SER A 82 -8.00 -9.36 -9.55
CA SER A 82 -8.35 -8.75 -10.84
C SER A 82 -8.54 -7.23 -10.73
N THR A 83 -8.58 -6.55 -11.86
CA THR A 83 -8.89 -5.11 -11.95
C THR A 83 -10.25 -4.73 -11.34
N ARG A 84 -11.23 -5.63 -11.35
CA ARG A 84 -12.58 -5.37 -10.83
C ARG A 84 -12.61 -5.28 -9.31
N VAL A 85 -11.79 -6.08 -8.64
CA VAL A 85 -11.71 -6.18 -7.17
C VAL A 85 -10.57 -5.36 -6.58
N ARG A 86 -9.87 -4.56 -7.39
CA ARG A 86 -8.77 -3.71 -6.95
C ARG A 86 -9.14 -2.83 -5.74
N ARG A 87 -10.34 -2.24 -5.77
CA ARG A 87 -10.83 -1.39 -4.68
C ARG A 87 -11.09 -2.18 -3.40
N ASP A 88 -11.72 -3.35 -3.53
CA ASP A 88 -12.03 -4.22 -2.40
C ASP A 88 -10.75 -4.79 -1.76
N ALA A 89 -9.73 -5.09 -2.58
CA ALA A 89 -8.41 -5.50 -2.10
C ALA A 89 -7.73 -4.38 -1.30
N ALA A 90 -7.74 -3.14 -1.82
CA ALA A 90 -7.17 -1.99 -1.11
C ALA A 90 -7.91 -1.68 0.20
N ASP A 91 -9.25 -1.74 0.20
CA ASP A 91 -10.07 -1.54 1.40
C ASP A 91 -9.80 -2.59 2.48
N ALA A 92 -9.74 -3.87 2.08
CA ALA A 92 -9.42 -4.97 2.99
C ALA A 92 -8.03 -4.79 3.63
N VAL A 93 -7.01 -4.44 2.84
CA VAL A 93 -5.66 -4.18 3.35
C VAL A 93 -5.64 -2.98 4.28
N ASN A 94 -6.21 -1.84 3.88
CA ASN A 94 -6.22 -0.63 4.70
C ASN A 94 -6.93 -0.83 6.04
N THR A 95 -8.01 -1.61 6.05
CA THR A 95 -8.74 -1.97 7.27
C THR A 95 -7.86 -2.80 8.21
N GLU A 96 -7.15 -3.79 7.68
CA GLU A 96 -6.23 -4.62 8.48
C GLU A 96 -5.00 -3.85 8.96
N VAL A 97 -4.47 -2.92 8.15
CA VAL A 97 -3.37 -2.03 8.55
C VAL A 97 -3.76 -1.22 9.77
N ILE A 98 -4.91 -0.56 9.76
CA ILE A 98 -5.42 0.20 10.91
C ILE A 98 -5.59 -0.69 12.14
N ARG A 99 -6.16 -1.90 11.98
CA ARG A 99 -6.38 -2.84 13.08
C ARG A 99 -5.06 -3.26 13.72
N ILE A 100 -4.11 -3.73 12.92
CA ILE A 100 -2.81 -4.23 13.41
C ILE A 100 -1.96 -3.09 13.99
N PHE A 101 -1.97 -1.91 13.37
CA PHE A 101 -1.24 -0.76 13.89
C PHE A 101 -1.74 -0.37 15.28
N ARG A 102 -3.06 -0.37 15.51
CA ARG A 102 -3.65 -0.14 16.84
C ARG A 102 -3.23 -1.21 17.85
N GLU A 103 -3.27 -2.48 17.45
CA GLU A 103 -2.87 -3.60 18.32
C GLU A 103 -1.38 -3.53 18.72
N ARG A 104 -0.53 -3.02 17.84
CA ARG A 104 0.93 -2.93 18.04
C ARG A 104 1.41 -1.58 18.55
N GLY A 105 0.49 -0.64 18.77
CA GLY A 105 0.82 0.72 19.23
C GLY A 105 1.59 1.56 18.20
N ILE A 106 1.43 1.28 16.90
CA ILE A 106 1.99 2.10 15.83
C ILE A 106 1.05 3.29 15.59
N GLU A 107 1.59 4.50 15.74
CA GLU A 107 0.83 5.73 15.57
C GLU A 107 0.87 6.23 14.12
N ILE A 108 -0.29 6.55 13.56
CA ILE A 108 -0.43 7.28 12.30
C ILE A 108 -0.55 8.76 12.65
N PRO A 109 0.43 9.60 12.29
CA PRO A 109 0.51 10.97 12.76
C PRO A 109 -0.52 11.84 12.05
N PHE A 110 -1.15 12.74 12.81
CA PHE A 110 -1.81 13.90 12.22
C PHE A 110 -0.76 14.89 11.72
N PRO A 111 -1.07 15.74 10.71
CA PRO A 111 -0.17 16.80 10.27
C PRO A 111 0.30 17.65 11.46
N GLN A 112 1.61 17.75 11.67
CA GLN A 112 2.18 18.51 12.78
C GLN A 112 2.59 19.91 12.31
N ARG A 113 2.33 20.94 13.13
CA ARG A 113 2.84 22.29 12.92
C ARG A 113 3.56 22.74 14.18
N VAL A 114 4.86 23.02 14.05
CA VAL A 114 5.67 23.57 15.16
C VAL A 114 5.52 25.09 15.16
N LEU A 115 5.07 25.66 16.28
CA LEU A 115 5.04 27.10 16.51
C LEU A 115 6.18 27.48 17.45
N THR A 116 7.18 28.20 16.93
CA THR A 116 8.27 28.75 17.75
C THR A 116 7.92 30.18 18.15
N ILE A 117 7.63 30.40 19.44
CA ILE A 117 7.48 31.75 19.99
C ILE A 117 8.87 32.24 20.40
N GLN A 118 9.37 33.25 19.69
CA GLN A 118 10.57 33.98 20.11
C GLN A 118 10.14 35.12 21.05
N LYS A 119 10.80 35.21 22.21
CA LYS A 119 10.52 36.21 23.24
C LYS A 119 11.40 37.44 23.07
#